data_AF-A0A1X7SXG1-F1
#
_entry.id   AF-A0A1X7SXG1-F1
#
_cell.length_a   1.000
_cell.length_b   1.000
_cell.length_c   1.000
_cell.angle_alpha   90.00
_cell.angle_beta   90.00
_cell.angle_gamma   90.00
#
_symmetry.space_group_name_H-M   'P 1'
#
loop_
_entity.id
_entity.type
_entity.pdbx_description
1 polymer ?
#
loop_
_entity_poly.entity_id
_entity_poly.type
_entity_poly.pdbx_seq_one_letter_code
_entity_poly.pdbx_strand_id
1 'polypeptide(L)'
;QYSIKNPQGRNVKKTFNKDDHGRIMTSLNSIAIKYMILGQEFCIPEHKVEAIEANNRGKQWQCLNGVVGEWLKWNFTDDVKEKKVQPNLDWLVQAVSVIDGKLANKLKRDYGFEESCDIPDIGTEQQGQIPQPLVETNRPREEEDEENDYQEDIN
;
A
#
# COMPACT_ATOMS: atom_id res chain seq x y z
N GLN A 1 3.81 32.03 11.37
CA GLN A 1 3.82 30.95 12.40
C GLN A 1 3.59 29.64 11.69
N TYR A 2 4.53 28.69 11.75
CA TYR A 2 4.30 27.34 11.27
C TYR A 2 3.38 26.62 12.25
N SER A 3 2.21 26.20 11.77
CA SER A 3 1.31 25.42 12.59
C SER A 3 1.89 24.02 12.75
N ILE A 4 2.47 23.73 13.93
CA ILE A 4 2.87 22.38 14.38
C ILE A 4 1.64 21.45 14.53
N LYS A 5 0.44 21.93 14.15
CA LYS A 5 -0.82 21.19 14.19
C LYS A 5 -0.91 20.20 13.01
N ASN A 6 0.02 19.28 12.90
CA ASN A 6 -0.30 17.95 12.38
C ASN A 6 0.37 16.92 13.31
N PRO A 7 -0.40 16.01 13.92
CA PRO A 7 0.00 15.37 15.15
C PRO A 7 0.89 14.18 14.82
N GLN A 8 2.12 14.21 15.29
CA GLN A 8 2.70 12.93 15.70
C GLN A 8 1.86 12.46 16.88
N GLY A 9 0.90 11.57 16.61
CA GLY A 9 0.35 10.76 17.68
C GLY A 9 1.50 10.04 18.38
N ARG A 10 1.36 9.74 19.68
CA ARG A 10 2.39 8.99 20.43
C ARG A 10 2.78 7.67 19.73
N ASN A 11 1.90 7.14 18.87
CA ASN A 11 2.05 5.88 18.15
C ASN A 11 1.95 6.10 16.63
N VAL A 12 3.00 6.67 16.02
CA VAL A 12 3.09 6.75 14.55
C VAL A 12 3.18 5.33 13.99
N LYS A 13 2.17 4.90 13.24
CA LYS A 13 2.09 3.54 12.70
C LYS A 13 3.07 3.27 11.57
N LYS A 14 3.32 4.28 10.74
CA LYS A 14 4.20 4.20 9.58
C LYS A 14 4.75 5.58 9.25
N THR A 15 6.05 5.67 9.10
CA THR A 15 6.74 6.84 8.57
C THR A 15 7.09 6.61 7.11
N PHE A 16 7.29 7.71 6.39
CA PHE A 16 7.68 7.68 4.98
C PHE A 16 9.01 8.37 4.79
N ASN A 17 9.76 7.89 3.81
CA ASN A 17 11.01 8.49 3.37
C ASN A 17 10.97 8.75 1.85
N LYS A 18 12.12 9.11 1.27
CA LYS A 18 12.22 9.44 -0.15
C LYS A 18 11.91 8.26 -1.08
N ASP A 19 12.15 7.03 -0.64
CA ASP A 19 11.93 5.81 -1.43
C ASP A 19 10.42 5.50 -1.57
N ASP A 20 9.60 5.98 -0.64
CA ASP A 20 8.14 5.86 -0.70
C ASP A 20 7.50 6.79 -1.74
N HIS A 21 8.24 7.75 -2.30
CA HIS A 21 7.73 8.80 -3.19
C HIS A 21 6.91 8.23 -4.35
N GLY A 22 7.43 7.22 -5.05
CA GLY A 22 6.74 6.62 -6.20
C GLY A 22 5.42 5.92 -5.83
N ARG A 23 5.39 5.23 -4.68
CA ARG A 23 4.17 4.57 -4.17
C ARG A 23 3.12 5.60 -3.79
N ILE A 24 3.52 6.65 -3.07
CA ILE A 24 2.62 7.74 -2.67
C ILE A 24 2.07 8.47 -3.91
N MET A 25 2.93 8.81 -4.87
CA MET A 25 2.51 9.42 -6.13
C MET A 25 1.45 8.59 -6.86
N THR A 26 1.66 7.28 -6.95
CA THR A 26 0.69 6.36 -7.57
C THR A 26 -0.65 6.40 -6.84
N SER A 27 -0.64 6.39 -5.51
CA SER A 27 -1.87 6.44 -4.72
C SER A 27 -2.62 7.77 -4.84
N LEU A 28 -1.92 8.89 -5.07
CA LEU A 28 -2.50 10.23 -5.09
C LEU A 28 -2.89 10.73 -6.49
N ASN A 29 -2.73 9.90 -7.53
CA ASN A 29 -2.95 10.32 -8.93
C ASN A 29 -4.33 10.93 -9.18
N SER A 30 -5.38 10.38 -8.58
CA SER A 30 -6.75 10.89 -8.77
C SER A 30 -6.97 12.30 -8.22
N ILE A 31 -6.08 12.80 -7.36
CA ILE A 31 -6.19 14.13 -6.74
C ILE A 31 -5.09 15.09 -7.21
N ALA A 32 -4.36 14.78 -8.29
CA ALA A 32 -3.23 15.60 -8.75
C ALA A 32 -3.60 17.06 -9.01
N ILE A 33 -4.81 17.35 -9.50
CA ILE A 33 -5.31 18.72 -9.72
C ILE A 33 -5.48 19.54 -8.42
N LYS A 34 -5.46 18.88 -7.26
CA LYS A 34 -5.62 19.49 -5.94
C LYS A 34 -4.30 19.63 -5.18
N TYR A 35 -3.16 19.58 -5.89
CA TYR A 35 -1.82 19.67 -5.29
C TYR A 35 -1.62 20.93 -4.43
N MET A 36 -2.24 22.06 -4.75
CA MET A 36 -2.13 23.29 -3.92
C MET A 36 -2.73 23.09 -2.53
N ILE A 37 -3.93 22.51 -2.46
CA ILE A 37 -4.60 22.19 -1.19
C ILE A 37 -3.75 21.18 -0.42
N LEU A 38 -3.24 20.15 -1.10
CA LEU A 38 -2.40 19.14 -0.47
C LEU A 38 -1.10 19.74 0.09
N GLY A 39 -0.49 20.69 -0.61
CA GLY A 39 0.70 21.39 -0.12
C GLY A 39 0.44 22.20 1.15
N GLN A 40 -0.74 22.84 1.25
CA GLN A 40 -1.16 23.54 2.46
C GLN A 40 -1.39 22.58 3.63
N GLU A 41 -2.05 21.44 3.40
CA GLU A 41 -2.28 20.41 4.42
C GLU A 41 -0.99 19.70 4.87
N PHE A 42 -0.01 19.59 3.96
CA PHE A 42 1.37 19.20 4.29
C PHE A 42 2.18 20.31 4.96
N CYS A 43 1.54 21.46 5.27
CA CYS A 43 2.17 22.60 5.92
C CYS A 43 3.42 23.10 5.17
N ILE A 44 3.45 22.93 3.84
CA ILE A 44 4.51 23.46 2.98
C ILE A 44 4.30 24.98 2.87
N PRO A 45 5.35 25.81 3.08
CA PRO A 45 5.24 27.25 2.90
C PRO A 45 4.67 27.59 1.52
N GLU A 46 3.71 28.53 1.49
CA GLU A 46 2.99 28.93 0.27
C GLU A 46 3.94 29.27 -0.89
N HIS A 47 4.96 30.11 -0.64
CA HIS A 47 5.96 30.48 -1.65
C HIS A 47 6.70 29.28 -2.27
N LYS A 48 6.85 28.16 -1.55
CA LYS A 48 7.43 26.94 -2.13
C LYS A 48 6.45 26.21 -3.04
N VAL A 49 5.17 26.14 -2.66
CA VAL A 49 4.11 25.56 -3.49
C VAL A 49 3.94 26.38 -4.78
N GLU A 50 3.98 27.71 -4.68
CA GLU A 50 3.96 28.63 -5.83
C GLU A 50 5.18 28.43 -6.74
N ALA A 51 6.38 28.28 -6.17
CA ALA A 51 7.57 27.99 -6.95
C ALA A 51 7.48 26.63 -7.67
N ILE A 52 6.91 25.61 -7.02
CA ILE A 52 6.61 24.31 -7.65
C ILE A 52 5.67 24.51 -8.84
N GLU A 53 4.59 25.27 -8.68
CA GLU A 53 3.64 25.54 -9.77
C GLU A 53 4.32 26.30 -10.93
N ALA A 54 5.04 27.38 -10.64
CA ALA A 54 5.71 28.18 -11.66
C ALA A 54 6.71 27.37 -12.51
N ASN A 55 7.40 26.42 -11.89
CA ASN A 55 8.37 25.55 -12.56
C ASN A 55 7.70 24.46 -13.42
N ASN A 56 6.46 24.10 -13.10
CA ASN A 56 5.75 22.99 -13.76
C ASN A 56 4.57 23.44 -14.64
N ARG A 57 4.21 24.73 -14.60
CA ARG A 57 3.27 25.44 -15.49
C ARG A 57 2.01 24.65 -15.82
N GLY A 58 1.16 24.40 -14.84
CA GLY A 58 -0.12 23.71 -15.02
C GLY A 58 -0.05 22.20 -15.23
N LYS A 59 1.15 21.59 -15.25
CA LYS A 59 1.32 20.14 -15.29
C LYS A 59 1.03 19.54 -13.91
N GLN A 60 -0.26 19.35 -13.63
CA GLN A 60 -0.81 18.92 -12.33
C GLN A 60 -0.04 17.75 -11.69
N TRP A 61 0.28 16.71 -12.48
CA TRP A 61 1.05 15.57 -12.01
C TRP A 61 2.47 15.95 -11.55
N GLN A 62 3.15 16.86 -12.26
CA GLN A 62 4.47 17.33 -11.88
C GLN A 62 4.42 18.29 -10.68
N CYS A 63 3.35 19.06 -10.54
CA CYS A 63 3.12 19.89 -9.37
C CYS A 63 2.88 19.03 -8.12
N LEU A 64 2.05 17.97 -8.23
CA LEU A 64 1.88 16.97 -7.18
C LEU A 64 3.21 16.29 -6.84
N ASN A 65 4.01 15.90 -7.85
CA ASN A 65 5.34 15.32 -7.66
C ASN A 65 6.24 16.23 -6.82
N GLY A 66 6.28 17.52 -7.16
CA GLY A 66 7.01 18.53 -6.40
C GLY A 66 6.51 18.65 -4.96
N VAL A 67 5.20 18.72 -4.74
CA VAL A 67 4.57 18.82 -3.40
C VAL A 67 4.90 17.59 -2.55
N VAL A 68 4.71 16.37 -3.07
CA VAL A 68 5.02 15.13 -2.35
C VAL A 68 6.52 15.04 -2.08
N GLY A 69 7.35 15.41 -3.06
CA GLY A 69 8.80 15.45 -2.90
C GLY A 69 9.25 16.43 -1.82
N GLU A 70 8.64 17.61 -1.76
CA GLU A 70 8.96 18.63 -0.74
C GLU A 70 8.50 18.20 0.66
N TRP A 71 7.33 17.56 0.77
CA TRP A 71 6.87 16.95 2.01
C TRP A 71 7.76 15.80 2.47
N LEU A 72 8.17 14.88 1.58
CA LEU A 72 9.06 13.76 1.95
C LEU A 72 10.50 14.20 2.26
N LYS A 73 10.92 15.35 1.72
CA LYS A 73 12.21 15.96 2.06
C LYS A 73 12.24 16.57 3.46
N TRP A 74 11.15 16.50 4.23
CA TRP A 74 10.99 17.35 5.41
C TRP A 74 12.17 17.33 6.37
N ASN A 75 12.72 18.53 6.55
CA ASN A 75 13.68 18.93 7.58
C ASN A 75 13.76 20.47 7.63
N PHE A 76 12.63 21.17 7.51
CA PHE A 76 12.64 22.63 7.33
C PHE A 76 12.33 23.38 8.64
N THR A 77 13.31 24.23 8.97
CA THR A 77 13.62 25.00 10.20
C THR A 77 14.26 24.19 11.33
N ASP A 78 15.28 24.80 11.97
CA ASP A 78 16.03 24.20 13.08
C ASP A 78 15.10 23.80 14.25
N ASP A 79 13.96 24.49 14.39
CA ASP A 79 12.87 24.19 15.33
C ASP A 79 12.20 22.82 15.12
N VAL A 80 12.22 22.27 13.89
CA VAL A 80 11.62 20.96 13.54
C VAL A 80 12.64 19.84 13.67
N LYS A 81 13.93 20.13 13.46
CA LYS A 81 15.03 19.18 13.74
C LYS A 81 15.05 18.77 15.21
N GLU A 82 14.78 19.71 16.12
CA GLU A 82 14.64 19.43 17.55
C GLU A 82 13.46 18.50 17.86
N LYS A 83 12.40 18.57 17.04
CA LYS A 83 11.15 17.83 17.26
C LYS A 83 11.05 16.50 16.51
N LYS A 84 12.05 16.17 15.66
CA LYS A 84 12.14 14.91 14.88
C LYS A 84 10.84 14.54 14.16
N VAL A 85 10.11 15.53 13.65
CA VAL A 85 8.83 15.26 12.97
C VAL A 85 9.10 14.65 11.59
N GLN A 86 8.50 13.49 11.34
CA GLN A 86 8.64 12.73 10.10
C GLN A 86 7.30 12.66 9.35
N PRO A 87 7.33 12.73 8.00
CA PRO A 87 6.21 12.33 7.15
C PRO A 87 5.69 10.95 7.57
N ASN A 88 4.38 10.82 7.75
CA ASN A 88 3.77 9.61 8.26
C ASN A 88 2.36 9.38 7.71
N LEU A 89 1.85 8.17 7.91
CA LEU A 89 0.55 7.73 7.41
C LEU A 89 -0.60 8.58 7.94
N ASP A 90 -0.61 8.90 9.24
CA ASP A 90 -1.72 9.68 9.81
C ASP A 90 -1.79 11.08 9.22
N TRP A 91 -0.63 11.70 8.97
CA TRP A 91 -0.55 12.98 8.28
C TRP A 91 -1.05 12.87 6.84
N LEU A 92 -0.57 11.87 6.08
CA LEU A 92 -1.03 11.64 4.71
C LEU A 92 -2.55 11.47 4.63
N VAL A 93 -3.12 10.64 5.51
CA VAL A 93 -4.55 10.35 5.56
C VAL A 93 -5.36 11.60 5.92
N GLN A 94 -4.90 12.38 6.91
CA GLN A 94 -5.57 13.63 7.30
C GLN A 94 -5.58 14.63 6.14
N ALA A 95 -4.44 14.88 5.52
CA ALA A 95 -4.32 15.80 4.40
C ALA A 95 -5.21 15.39 3.22
N VAL A 96 -5.22 14.10 2.88
CA VAL A 96 -6.06 13.58 1.80
C VAL A 96 -7.54 13.63 2.15
N SER A 97 -7.93 13.47 3.42
CA SER A 97 -9.35 13.47 3.82
C SER A 97 -10.06 14.81 3.61
N VAL A 98 -9.31 15.92 3.59
CA VAL A 98 -9.84 17.26 3.24
C VAL A 98 -10.28 17.33 1.79
N ILE A 99 -9.68 16.52 0.91
CA ILE A 99 -9.92 16.51 -0.53
C ILE A 99 -10.84 15.35 -0.93
N ASP A 100 -10.51 14.13 -0.50
CA ASP A 100 -11.22 12.90 -0.83
C ASP A 100 -11.18 11.91 0.35
N GLY A 101 -12.28 11.84 1.10
CA GLY A 101 -12.42 10.93 2.23
C GLY A 101 -12.41 9.44 1.86
N LYS A 102 -12.85 9.07 0.64
CA LYS A 102 -12.80 7.66 0.18
C LYS A 102 -11.35 7.25 -0.07
N LEU A 103 -10.59 8.11 -0.74
CA LEU A 103 -9.16 7.89 -0.96
C LEU A 103 -8.39 7.82 0.36
N ALA A 104 -8.68 8.72 1.31
CA ALA A 104 -8.06 8.71 2.63
C ALA A 104 -8.26 7.36 3.37
N ASN A 105 -9.49 6.83 3.34
CA ASN A 105 -9.80 5.52 3.92
C ASN A 105 -9.09 4.37 3.19
N LYS A 106 -8.93 4.47 1.86
CA LYS A 106 -8.14 3.51 1.08
C LYS A 106 -6.67 3.54 1.51
N LEU A 107 -6.04 4.72 1.58
CA LEU A 107 -4.66 4.89 2.04
C LEU A 107 -4.43 4.29 3.43
N LYS A 108 -5.36 4.54 4.37
CA LYS A 108 -5.27 3.99 5.72
C LYS A 108 -5.26 2.46 5.74
N ARG A 109 -5.95 1.81 4.79
CA ARG A 109 -5.95 0.36 4.62
C ARG A 109 -4.65 -0.10 3.97
N ASP A 110 -4.32 0.46 2.81
CA ASP A 110 -3.19 0.05 1.98
C ASP A 110 -1.84 0.19 2.71
N TYR A 111 -1.70 1.21 3.55
CA TYR A 111 -0.46 1.48 4.29
C TYR A 111 -0.52 1.11 5.77
N GLY A 112 -1.71 0.83 6.32
CA GLY A 112 -1.92 0.60 7.75
C GLY A 112 -1.98 -0.87 8.16
N PHE A 113 -2.11 -1.79 7.21
CA PHE A 113 -1.75 -3.19 7.42
C PHE A 113 -0.26 -3.33 7.07
N GLU A 114 0.59 -3.50 8.08
CA GLU A 114 1.84 -4.21 7.83
C GLU A 114 1.41 -5.63 7.44
N GLU A 115 1.55 -5.98 6.15
CA GLU A 115 1.77 -7.39 5.83
C GLU A 115 3.02 -7.78 6.61
N SER A 116 2.83 -8.52 7.72
CA SER A 116 3.92 -9.36 8.19
C SER A 116 4.23 -10.27 6.99
N CYS A 117 5.38 -10.05 6.38
CA CYS A 117 6.01 -11.09 5.58
C CYS A 117 6.53 -12.13 6.57
N ASP A 118 5.60 -12.82 7.25
CA ASP A 118 5.89 -14.15 7.77
C ASP A 118 5.99 -15.03 6.52
N ILE A 119 7.18 -15.07 5.94
CA ILE A 119 7.58 -16.19 5.11
C ILE A 119 7.52 -17.39 6.08
N PRO A 120 6.63 -18.38 5.89
CA PRO A 120 6.76 -19.59 6.66
C PRO A 120 8.11 -20.20 6.31
N ASP A 121 8.96 -20.30 7.33
CA ASP A 121 10.12 -21.19 7.35
C ASP A 121 9.63 -22.56 6.87
N ILE A 122 9.96 -22.92 5.63
CA ILE A 122 9.74 -24.28 5.13
C ILE A 122 10.79 -25.12 5.87
N GLY A 123 10.39 -25.51 7.07
CA GLY A 123 11.12 -26.37 7.96
C GLY A 123 11.49 -27.65 7.24
N THR A 124 12.79 -27.90 7.25
CA THR A 124 13.40 -29.20 6.94
C THR A 124 12.70 -30.31 7.73
N GLU A 125 12.22 -31.30 6.99
CA GLU A 125 11.86 -32.68 7.35
C GLU A 125 12.00 -33.09 8.83
N GLN A 126 10.93 -33.62 9.43
CA GLN A 126 10.96 -34.93 10.13
C GLN A 126 9.60 -35.64 10.06
N GLN A 127 9.66 -36.90 9.64
CA GLN A 127 8.56 -37.87 9.55
C GLN A 127 8.01 -38.24 10.94
N GLY A 128 6.70 -38.41 11.05
CA GLY A 128 6.05 -38.90 12.27
C GLY A 128 4.60 -39.34 12.03
N GLN A 129 4.43 -40.65 11.87
CA GLN A 129 3.21 -41.46 11.72
C GLN A 129 1.86 -40.92 12.25
N ILE A 130 0.83 -41.04 11.42
CA ILE A 130 -0.60 -40.97 11.78
C ILE A 130 -1.14 -42.42 11.84
N PRO A 131 -1.88 -42.85 12.89
CA PRO A 131 -2.61 -44.11 12.87
C PRO A 131 -3.90 -43.99 12.05
N GLN A 132 -4.15 -44.93 11.12
CA GLN A 132 -5.39 -45.02 10.34
C GLN A 132 -6.51 -45.72 11.13
N PRO A 133 -7.80 -45.36 10.96
CA PRO A 133 -8.91 -46.21 11.34
C PRO A 133 -9.39 -47.11 10.18
N LEU A 134 -9.89 -48.28 10.59
CA LEU A 134 -10.33 -49.42 9.76
C LEU A 134 -11.29 -49.06 8.62
N VAL A 135 -11.09 -49.69 7.46
CA VAL A 135 -12.18 -50.02 6.53
C VAL A 135 -12.08 -51.49 6.14
N GLU A 136 -13.06 -52.25 6.60
CA GLU A 136 -13.34 -53.63 6.23
C GLU A 136 -14.14 -53.62 4.92
N THR A 137 -13.72 -54.40 3.93
CA THR A 137 -14.59 -55.27 3.10
C THR A 137 -13.74 -55.90 1.99
N ASN A 138 -13.63 -57.22 2.03
CA ASN A 138 -13.15 -58.04 0.93
C ASN A 138 -14.29 -58.96 0.49
N ARG A 139 -14.31 -59.22 -0.84
CA ARG A 139 -14.81 -60.43 -1.55
C ARG A 139 -16.13 -60.26 -2.33
N PRO A 140 -16.34 -60.94 -3.50
CA PRO A 140 -15.41 -61.28 -4.60
C PRO A 140 -15.99 -61.10 -6.04
N ARG A 141 -15.09 -61.14 -7.03
CA ARG A 141 -15.08 -61.89 -8.33
C ARG A 141 -16.40 -62.21 -9.07
N GLU A 142 -16.48 -61.73 -10.30
CA GLU A 142 -17.06 -62.29 -11.55
C GLU A 142 -16.36 -61.50 -12.70
N GLU A 143 -15.33 -61.99 -13.41
CA GLU A 143 -15.38 -62.81 -14.65
C GLU A 143 -16.60 -62.53 -15.54
N GLU A 144 -16.41 -61.77 -16.63
CA GLU A 144 -16.93 -62.08 -17.97
C GLU A 144 -16.26 -61.19 -19.04
N ASP A 145 -15.84 -61.86 -20.10
CA ASP A 145 -15.20 -61.35 -21.31
C ASP A 145 -16.22 -60.63 -22.22
N GLU A 146 -15.78 -59.69 -23.05
CA GLU A 146 -15.96 -59.76 -24.51
C GLU A 146 -15.40 -58.52 -25.23
N GLU A 147 -14.57 -58.80 -26.23
CA GLU A 147 -14.16 -57.88 -27.30
C GLU A 147 -15.38 -57.35 -28.06
N ASN A 148 -15.35 -56.10 -28.50
CA ASN A 148 -15.20 -55.82 -29.94
C ASN A 148 -15.06 -54.32 -30.25
N ASP A 149 -14.03 -54.09 -31.05
CA ASP A 149 -13.80 -53.01 -32.00
C ASP A 149 -15.05 -52.73 -32.85
N TYR A 150 -15.36 -51.46 -33.14
CA TYR A 150 -15.60 -50.94 -34.49
C TYR A 150 -15.88 -49.42 -34.44
N GLN A 151 -15.05 -48.73 -35.20
CA GLN A 151 -15.17 -47.37 -35.71
C GLN A 151 -16.41 -47.19 -36.63
N GLU A 152 -16.65 -45.94 -37.03
CA GLU A 152 -17.57 -45.42 -38.06
C GLU A 152 -19.02 -45.16 -37.59
N ASP A 153 -19.69 -44.06 -37.92
CA ASP A 153 -19.37 -42.77 -38.55
C ASP A 153 -20.67 -41.93 -38.52
N ILE A 154 -20.55 -40.62 -38.79
CA ILE A 154 -21.61 -39.73 -39.33
C ILE A 154 -22.73 -39.25 -38.38
N ASN A 155 -22.68 -37.96 -38.04
CA ASN A 155 -23.59 -36.93 -38.61
C ASN A 155 -23.04 -35.51 -38.42
#